data_AF-A0A915UY79-F1
#
_entry.id   AF-A0A915UY79-F1
#
_cell.length_a   1.000
_cell.length_b   1.000
_cell.length_c   1.000
_cell.angle_alpha   90.00
_cell.angle_beta   90.00
_cell.angle_gamma   90.00
#
_symmetry.space_group_name_H-M   'P 1'
#
loop_
_entity.id
_entity.type
_entity.pdbx_description
1 polymer ?
#
loop_
_entity_poly.entity_id
_entity_poly.type
_entity_poly.pdbx_seq_one_letter_code
_entity_poly.pdbx_strand_id
1 'polypeptide(L)'
;MEALTASQLSTAFVIRWSGQDAMSGLEGFDVQAREDDGAWQTVLSGTRATALRYFGRLGHRYDFRVRAVDRAGNVQPYPTQAQTETFVLPCSGDAYEPDNGPASARTILRVFPLAAGMPGE
;
A
#
# COMPACT_ATOMS: atom_id res chain seq x y z
N MET A 1 9.64 10.34 6.47
CA MET A 1 9.07 9.71 5.25
C MET A 1 9.47 10.60 4.07
N GLU A 2 9.76 10.03 2.92
CA GLU A 2 10.07 10.81 1.72
C GLU A 2 8.77 11.27 1.06
N ALA A 3 8.78 12.48 0.49
CA ALA A 3 7.61 13.04 -0.15
C ALA A 3 7.30 12.32 -1.47
N LEU A 4 6.06 11.90 -1.65
CA LEU A 4 5.53 11.45 -2.94
C LEU A 4 5.14 12.66 -3.80
N THR A 5 5.05 12.41 -5.11
CA THR A 5 4.35 13.34 -6.00
C THR A 5 2.88 13.41 -5.59
N ALA A 6 2.26 14.59 -5.72
CA ALA A 6 0.85 14.79 -5.38
C ALA A 6 -0.09 13.83 -6.13
N SER A 7 0.31 13.38 -7.32
CA SER A 7 -0.44 12.39 -8.11
C SER A 7 0.45 11.27 -8.65
N GLN A 8 -0.11 10.06 -8.72
CA GLN A 8 0.47 8.90 -9.41
C GLN A 8 -0.33 8.57 -10.66
N LEU A 9 0.37 8.28 -11.77
CA LEU A 9 -0.23 7.74 -13.00
C LEU A 9 -0.36 6.21 -12.97
N SER A 10 0.25 5.56 -11.97
CA SER A 10 0.26 4.11 -11.79
C SER A 10 -0.34 3.76 -10.44
N THR A 11 -1.08 2.66 -10.39
CA THR A 11 -1.56 2.07 -9.13
C THR A 11 -0.41 1.46 -8.31
N ALA A 12 0.73 1.19 -8.93
CA ALA A 12 1.93 0.69 -8.27
C ALA A 12 3.00 1.78 -8.17
N PHE A 13 3.34 2.18 -6.95
CA PHE A 13 4.36 3.19 -6.66
C PHE A 13 5.18 2.79 -5.42
N VAL A 14 6.36 3.41 -5.24
CA VAL A 14 7.26 3.09 -4.13
C VAL A 14 7.18 4.20 -3.10
N ILE A 15 6.88 3.84 -1.85
CA ILE A 15 7.02 4.73 -0.70
C ILE A 15 8.36 4.48 -0.02
N ARG A 16 9.00 5.53 0.48
CA ARG A 16 10.32 5.47 1.14
C ARG A 16 10.30 6.18 2.46
N TRP A 17 11.10 5.70 3.40
CA TRP A 17 11.29 6.33 4.69
C TRP A 17 12.70 6.11 5.21
N SER A 18 13.09 6.93 6.18
CA SER A 18 14.35 6.83 6.89
C SER A 18 14.09 6.98 8.37
N GLY A 19 15.00 6.44 9.16
CA GLY A 19 15.08 6.64 10.60
C GLY A 19 16.52 6.42 11.01
N GLN A 20 17.01 7.25 11.92
CA GLN A 20 18.30 7.08 12.56
C GLN A 20 18.08 6.89 14.06
N ASP A 21 19.06 6.30 14.72
CA ASP A 21 19.11 6.22 16.18
C ASP A 21 20.45 6.76 16.69
N ALA A 22 20.40 7.47 17.81
CA ALA A 22 21.53 8.04 18.52
C ALA A 22 21.93 7.27 19.80
N MET A 23 21.13 6.31 20.32
CA MET A 23 21.47 5.61 21.58
C MET A 23 21.16 4.10 21.65
N SER A 24 19.92 3.64 21.38
CA SER A 24 19.46 2.30 21.80
C SER A 24 19.62 1.19 20.74
N GLY A 25 19.80 1.58 19.48
CA GLY A 25 19.66 0.74 18.31
C GLY A 25 18.20 0.64 17.83
N LEU A 26 17.98 1.04 16.57
CA LEU A 26 16.72 0.84 15.86
C LEU A 26 16.47 -0.67 15.65
N GLU A 27 15.32 -1.17 16.10
CA GLU A 27 14.89 -2.54 15.82
C GLU A 27 14.25 -2.63 14.44
N GLY A 28 13.31 -1.73 14.16
CA GLY A 28 12.60 -1.65 12.89
C GLY A 28 11.54 -0.55 12.84
N PHE A 29 10.66 -0.65 11.85
CA PHE A 29 9.60 0.29 11.56
C PHE A 29 8.24 -0.40 11.45
N ASP A 30 7.19 0.30 11.85
CA ASP A 30 5.82 -0.01 11.47
C ASP A 30 5.28 1.08 10.55
N VAL A 31 4.67 0.68 9.43
CA VAL A 31 4.11 1.56 8.41
C VAL A 31 2.60 1.37 8.36
N GLN A 32 1.88 2.49 8.35
CA GLN A 32 0.44 2.53 8.14
C GLN A 32 0.08 3.33 6.91
N ALA A 33 -1.01 2.92 6.27
CA ALA A 33 -1.67 3.66 5.21
C ALA A 33 -3.15 3.84 5.55
N ARG A 34 -3.77 4.91 5.04
CA ARG A 34 -5.24 4.99 4.96
C ARG A 34 -5.64 5.42 3.56
N GLU A 35 -6.85 5.06 3.17
CA GLU A 35 -7.46 5.41 1.90
C GLU A 35 -8.67 6.32 2.17
N ASP A 36 -8.80 7.42 1.41
CA ASP A 36 -9.94 8.35 1.44
C ASP A 36 -10.45 8.71 2.85
N ASP A 37 -9.55 9.13 3.74
CA ASP A 37 -9.86 9.47 5.14
C ASP A 37 -10.41 8.33 6.00
N GLY A 38 -10.33 7.09 5.51
CA GLY A 38 -10.68 5.90 6.27
C GLY A 38 -9.76 5.63 7.46
N ALA A 39 -9.98 4.50 8.11
CA ALA A 39 -9.15 4.08 9.24
C ALA A 39 -7.72 3.74 8.79
N TRP A 40 -6.73 4.14 9.60
CA TRP A 40 -5.34 3.71 9.42
C TRP A 40 -5.21 2.19 9.51
N GLN A 41 -4.60 1.59 8.50
CA GLN A 41 -4.31 0.17 8.39
C GLN A 41 -2.81 -0.07 8.44
N THR A 42 -2.36 -1.09 9.17
CA THR A 42 -0.96 -1.52 9.16
C THR A 42 -0.67 -2.28 7.87
N VAL A 43 0.29 -1.75 7.09
CA VAL A 43 0.70 -2.34 5.80
C VAL A 43 2.06 -3.03 5.91
N LEU A 44 2.84 -2.67 6.92
CA LEU A 44 4.12 -3.29 7.23
C LEU A 44 4.40 -3.14 8.73
N SER A 45 4.89 -4.20 9.38
CA SER A 45 5.21 -4.16 10.81
C SER A 45 6.53 -4.86 11.09
N GLY A 46 7.29 -4.33 12.07
CA GLY A 46 8.57 -4.91 12.51
C GLY A 46 9.63 -5.01 11.41
N THR A 47 9.61 -4.11 10.42
CA THR A 47 10.49 -4.23 9.25
C THR A 47 11.80 -3.45 9.41
N ARG A 48 12.88 -3.93 8.80
CA ARG A 48 14.11 -3.15 8.58
C ARG A 48 14.20 -2.53 7.20
N ALA A 49 13.22 -2.82 6.33
CA ALA A 49 13.14 -2.15 5.04
C ALA A 49 12.90 -0.65 5.24
N THR A 50 13.38 0.13 4.28
CA THR A 50 13.21 1.59 4.19
C THR A 50 12.38 1.98 2.97
N ALA A 51 11.79 0.99 2.31
CA ALA A 51 10.92 1.19 1.16
C ALA A 51 9.89 0.06 1.05
N LEU A 52 8.74 0.38 0.47
CA LEU A 52 7.66 -0.56 0.15
C LEU A 52 7.08 -0.20 -1.23
N ARG A 53 6.86 -1.21 -2.08
CA ARG A 53 6.01 -1.06 -3.26
C ARG A 53 4.56 -1.17 -2.81
N TYR A 54 3.81 -0.08 -2.93
CA TYR A 54 2.40 0.00 -2.57
C TYR A 54 1.53 -0.13 -3.82
N PHE A 55 0.39 -0.81 -3.66
CA PHE A 55 -0.60 -1.02 -4.72
C PHE A 55 -1.92 -0.38 -4.30
N GLY A 56 -2.20 0.79 -4.87
CA GLY A 56 -3.44 1.53 -4.68
C GLY A 56 -4.49 1.19 -5.73
N ARG A 57 -5.60 1.91 -5.66
CA ARG A 57 -6.69 1.91 -6.64
C ARG A 57 -6.77 3.27 -7.30
N LEU A 58 -7.18 3.26 -8.56
CA LEU A 58 -7.41 4.45 -9.36
C LEU A 58 -8.50 5.32 -8.73
N GLY A 59 -8.31 6.64 -8.71
CA GLY A 59 -9.29 7.60 -8.19
C GLY A 59 -9.32 7.75 -6.67
N HIS A 60 -8.34 7.19 -5.95
CA HIS A 60 -8.29 7.21 -4.48
C HIS A 60 -7.07 7.99 -3.96
N ARG A 61 -7.24 8.63 -2.80
CA ARG A 61 -6.14 9.25 -2.04
C ARG A 61 -5.57 8.26 -1.03
N TYR A 62 -4.25 8.24 -0.93
CA TYR A 62 -3.52 7.46 0.06
C TYR A 62 -2.66 8.36 0.93
N ASP A 63 -2.81 8.20 2.24
CA ASP A 63 -1.97 8.83 3.26
C ASP A 63 -1.09 7.78 3.93
N PHE A 64 0.15 8.14 4.25
CA PHE A 64 1.11 7.23 4.87
C PHE A 64 1.74 7.83 6.12
N ARG A 65 2.01 6.97 7.10
CA ARG A 65 2.80 7.31 8.29
C ARG A 65 3.66 6.13 8.73
N VAL A 66 4.79 6.43 9.33
CA VAL A 66 5.73 5.46 9.90
C VAL A 66 6.06 5.81 11.34
N ARG A 67 6.29 4.79 12.16
CA ARG A 67 6.90 4.92 13.49
C ARG A 67 8.10 3.99 13.61
N ALA A 68 9.05 4.37 14.46
CA ALA A 68 10.17 3.51 14.83
C ALA A 68 9.86 2.67 16.07
N VAL A 69 10.49 1.50 16.12
CA VAL A 69 10.57 0.61 17.27
C VAL A 69 12.05 0.38 17.57
N ASP A 70 12.46 0.60 18.82
CA ASP A 70 13.83 0.35 19.25
C ASP A 70 14.00 -1.05 19.86
N ARG A 71 15.25 -1.52 19.98
CA ARG A 71 15.57 -2.86 20.50
C ARG A 71 15.27 -3.04 21.99
N ALA A 72 15.03 -1.96 22.71
CA ALA A 72 14.61 -1.99 24.11
C ALA A 72 13.08 -2.14 24.23
N GLY A 73 12.36 -2.21 23.11
CA GLY A 73 10.90 -2.33 23.06
C GLY A 73 10.17 -0.99 23.15
N ASN A 74 10.88 0.14 23.08
CA ASN A 74 10.22 1.44 23.03
C ASN A 74 9.64 1.67 21.63
N VAL A 75 8.35 1.97 21.61
CA VAL A 75 7.59 2.24 20.38
C VAL A 75 7.25 3.72 20.31
N GLN A 76 7.65 4.39 19.24
CA GLN A 76 7.25 5.78 19.05
C GLN A 76 5.74 5.88 18.81
N PRO A 77 5.05 6.93 19.30
CA PRO A 77 3.67 7.18 18.90
C PRO A 77 3.62 7.44 17.39
N TYR A 78 2.54 7.03 16.75
CA TYR A 78 2.31 7.42 15.36
C TYR A 78 2.09 8.94 15.26
N PRO A 79 2.61 9.58 14.20
CA PRO A 79 2.19 10.94 13.85
C PRO A 79 0.67 11.03 13.69
N THR A 80 0.11 12.14 14.15
CA THR A 80 -1.34 12.41 14.05
C THR A 80 -1.76 12.70 12.61
N GLN A 81 -0.88 13.35 11.84
CA GLN A 81 -1.05 13.65 10.42
C GLN A 81 -0.27 12.67 9.55
N ALA A 82 -0.67 12.59 8.27
CA ALA A 82 0.11 11.89 7.26
C ALA A 82 1.50 12.55 7.12
N GLN A 83 2.53 11.72 6.94
CA GLN A 83 3.88 12.20 6.65
C GLN A 83 4.14 12.32 5.16
N THR A 84 3.39 11.58 4.34
CA THR A 84 3.27 11.81 2.91
C THR A 84 1.93 11.30 2.41
N GLU A 85 1.48 11.86 1.30
CA GLU A 85 0.21 11.53 0.67
C GLU A 85 0.36 11.54 -0.85
N THR A 86 -0.54 10.84 -1.54
CA THR A 86 -0.64 10.89 -2.99
C THR A 86 -2.04 10.54 -3.46
N PHE A 87 -2.42 11.02 -4.64
CA PHE A 87 -3.66 10.64 -5.31
C PHE A 87 -3.36 9.79 -6.54
N VAL A 88 -3.91 8.59 -6.62
CA VAL A 88 -3.78 7.78 -7.84
C VAL A 88 -4.83 8.27 -8.82
N LEU A 89 -4.39 8.80 -9.97
CA LEU A 89 -5.31 9.36 -10.95
C LEU A 89 -6.27 8.28 -11.48
N PRO A 90 -7.55 8.61 -11.71
CA PRO A 90 -8.43 7.71 -12.43
C PRO A 90 -7.92 7.49 -13.85
N CYS A 91 -8.24 6.34 -14.43
CA CYS A 91 -8.09 6.19 -15.88
C CYS A 91 -9.17 7.04 -16.55
N SER A 92 -8.77 8.12 -17.20
CA SER A 92 -9.58 8.77 -18.22
C SER A 92 -9.31 8.08 -19.54
N GLY A 93 -10.32 7.45 -20.14
CA GLY A 93 -10.21 6.98 -21.51
C GLY A 93 -9.88 8.14 -22.43
N ASP A 94 -9.03 7.92 -23.43
CA ASP A 94 -8.71 8.91 -24.44
C ASP A 94 -9.62 8.75 -25.68
N ALA A 95 -9.43 9.62 -26.68
CA ALA A 95 -10.21 9.55 -27.93
C ALA A 95 -9.96 8.26 -28.75
N TYR A 96 -8.98 7.44 -28.37
CA TYR A 96 -8.58 6.20 -29.03
C TYR A 96 -9.09 4.93 -28.30
N GLU A 97 -9.85 5.05 -27.21
CA GLU A 97 -10.55 3.93 -26.54
C GLU A 97 -12.10 3.98 -26.66
N PRO A 98 -12.70 4.11 -27.86
CA PRO A 98 -14.17 4.20 -27.99
C PRO A 98 -14.89 2.87 -27.74
N ASP A 99 -14.20 1.72 -27.77
CA ASP A 99 -14.81 0.39 -27.82
C ASP A 99 -14.57 -0.48 -26.57
N ASN A 100 -13.66 -0.10 -25.66
CA ASN A 100 -13.32 -0.93 -24.51
C ASN A 100 -13.20 -0.11 -23.22
N GLY A 101 -14.34 0.14 -22.56
CA GLY A 101 -14.40 0.84 -21.27
C GLY A 101 -14.51 -0.11 -20.06
N PRO A 102 -14.34 0.40 -18.82
CA PRO A 102 -14.47 -0.41 -17.60
C PRO A 102 -15.84 -1.07 -17.42
N ALA A 103 -16.90 -0.53 -18.04
CA ALA A 103 -18.23 -1.15 -18.09
C ALA A 103 -18.30 -2.45 -18.93
N SER A 104 -17.33 -2.67 -19.83
CA SER A 104 -17.23 -3.88 -20.65
C SER A 104 -16.50 -5.02 -19.92
N ALA A 105 -15.91 -4.76 -18.76
CA ALA A 105 -15.20 -5.77 -17.98
C ALA A 105 -16.17 -6.85 -17.44
N ARG A 106 -15.82 -8.12 -17.64
CA ARG A 106 -16.55 -9.28 -17.10
C ARG A 106 -15.69 -9.96 -16.04
N THR A 107 -16.29 -10.30 -14.89
CA THR A 107 -15.62 -11.13 -13.88
C THR A 107 -15.32 -12.50 -14.47
N ILE A 108 -14.06 -12.94 -14.43
CA ILE A 108 -13.73 -14.34 -14.73
C ILE A 108 -14.33 -15.20 -13.61
N LEU A 109 -15.32 -16.02 -13.96
CA LEU A 109 -15.91 -16.99 -13.04
C LEU A 109 -14.82 -17.97 -12.61
N ARG A 110 -14.49 -18.01 -11.31
CA ARG A 110 -13.62 -19.06 -10.77
C ARG A 110 -14.36 -20.39 -10.88
N VAL A 111 -14.03 -21.19 -11.90
CA VAL A 111 -14.43 -22.59 -11.94
C VAL A 111 -13.55 -23.32 -10.93
N PHE A 112 -14.09 -23.62 -9.75
CA PHE A 112 -13.46 -24.61 -8.87
C PHE A 112 -13.73 -25.99 -9.48
N PRO A 113 -12.71 -26.77 -9.89
CA PRO A 113 -12.95 -28.17 -10.22
C PRO A 113 -13.36 -28.90 -8.94
N LEU A 114 -14.53 -29.55 -8.99
CA LEU A 114 -14.95 -30.52 -7.98
C LEU A 114 -13.91 -31.66 -8.00
N ALA A 115 -13.16 -31.84 -6.91
CA ALA A 115 -12.24 -32.96 -6.79
C ALA A 115 -13.05 -34.27 -6.81
N ALA A 116 -13.03 -34.99 -7.94
CA ALA A 116 -13.43 -36.38 -7.98
C ALA A 116 -12.29 -37.20 -7.33
N GLY A 117 -12.62 -37.91 -6.26
CA GLY A 117 -11.69 -38.78 -5.55
C GLY A 117 -11.09 -39.83 -6.48
N MET A 118 -9.78 -40.06 -6.34
CA MET A 118 -9.15 -41.26 -6.88
C MET A 118 -9.19 -42.35 -5.79
N PRO A 119 -9.74 -43.55 -6.04
CA PRO A 119 -9.49 -44.70 -5.18
C PRO A 119 -8.06 -45.20 -5.39
N GLY A 120 -7.45 -45.71 -4.33
CA GLY A 120 -6.03 -46.01 -4.26
C GLY A 120 -5.60 -47.31 -4.95
N GLU A 121 -4.29 -47.50 -4.93
CA GLU A 121 -3.59 -48.80 -4.91
C GLU A 121 -2.37 -48.67 -3.98
#